data_AF-A0A662I0M1-F1
#
_entry.id   AF-A0A662I0M1-F1
#
_cell.length_a   1.000
_cell.length_b   1.000
_cell.length_c   1.000
_cell.angle_alpha   90.00
_cell.angle_beta   90.00
_cell.angle_gamma   90.00
#
_symmetry.space_group_name_H-M   'P 1'
#
loop_
_entity.id
_entity.type
_entity.pdbx_description
1 polymer ?
#
loop_
_entity_poly.entity_id
_entity_poly.type
_entity_poly.pdbx_seq_one_letter_code
_entity_poly.pdbx_strand_id
1 'polypeptide(L)'
;MSTEVALKGENTGVTSFLKWFRFLDVKSPISLHTESKWIGIKYSMLPLLAAGLRTPRDAGGIPVKVAKLLYLLNNGEKAHELGNKAKTKWHISFPTAKSKLRGRNVIEALSIESALEARNKLLELSGEVTVYGGFEGLIAADVLQKIGLKPRLVYEGKPFTDVFDSDMSAIAMSIIERKDLEIIPLLKEDRTPIFVFGQGHYIEFAYTEENLILDLIKEAWGSFSLPLSDYTYEKLGFTAAHFIKGIHVSVPPPSRYAYFSDTAFLSVGITVQKAESFDHAATRISIKRRGERVGAIKLVADRQNLVLVGAQAIIPKEEKGLLELLCLAVSARIPLMLLTQSAESGSIIDALAEALWRKASLKFYKEAFKNSRT
;
A
#
# COMPACT_ATOMS: atom_id res chain seq x y z
N MET A 1 -31.15 -16.02 5.63
CA MET A 1 -30.49 -15.72 6.92
C MET A 1 -29.81 -14.37 6.80
N SER A 2 -30.01 -13.45 7.75
CA SER A 2 -29.31 -12.15 7.77
C SER A 2 -27.81 -12.38 7.96
N THR A 3 -26.97 -11.70 7.18
CA THR A 3 -25.52 -11.85 7.28
C THR A 3 -24.98 -10.83 8.27
N GLU A 4 -24.59 -11.24 9.47
CA GLU A 4 -24.02 -10.31 10.45
C GLU A 4 -22.51 -10.11 10.20
N VAL A 5 -22.10 -8.84 10.12
CA VAL A 5 -20.72 -8.42 9.83
C VAL A 5 -20.19 -7.56 10.97
N ALA A 6 -19.01 -7.92 11.50
CA ALA A 6 -18.20 -7.08 12.37
C ALA A 6 -17.07 -6.45 11.57
N LEU A 7 -17.03 -5.12 11.53
CA LEU A 7 -16.06 -4.32 10.79
C LEU A 7 -15.22 -3.48 11.75
N LYS A 8 -13.90 -3.59 11.68
CA LYS A 8 -12.97 -2.77 12.48
C LYS A 8 -11.96 -2.02 11.63
N GLY A 9 -11.74 -0.75 12.00
CA GLY A 9 -10.76 0.13 11.37
C GLY A 9 -11.35 1.50 11.02
N GLU A 10 -10.54 2.34 10.38
CA GLU A 10 -10.91 3.72 10.03
C GLU A 10 -10.44 4.19 8.65
N ASN A 11 -9.74 3.35 7.88
CA ASN A 11 -9.15 3.74 6.60
C ASN A 11 -10.15 3.66 5.43
N THR A 12 -9.65 3.89 4.21
CA THR A 12 -10.44 3.80 2.96
C THR A 12 -11.02 2.41 2.68
N GLY A 13 -10.42 1.34 3.21
CA GLY A 13 -10.97 -0.01 3.09
C GLY A 13 -12.32 -0.15 3.79
N VAL A 14 -12.47 0.49 4.96
CA VAL A 14 -13.74 0.52 5.72
C VAL A 14 -14.84 1.20 4.92
N THR A 15 -14.60 2.40 4.39
CA THR A 15 -15.63 3.12 3.65
C THR A 15 -15.95 2.48 2.31
N SER A 16 -14.96 1.88 1.64
CA SER A 16 -15.18 1.07 0.44
C SER A 16 -16.08 -0.13 0.75
N PHE A 17 -15.78 -0.89 1.81
CA PHE A 17 -16.62 -2.00 2.24
C PHE A 17 -18.05 -1.56 2.54
N LEU A 18 -18.23 -0.52 3.36
CA LEU A 18 -19.55 -0.03 3.76
C LEU A 18 -20.39 0.39 2.54
N LYS A 19 -19.79 1.15 1.61
CA LYS A 19 -20.44 1.59 0.38
C LYS A 19 -20.95 0.41 -0.45
N TRP A 20 -20.07 -0.54 -0.75
CA TRP A 20 -20.41 -1.65 -1.64
C TRP A 20 -21.30 -2.69 -0.97
N PHE A 21 -21.06 -2.98 0.30
CA PHE A 21 -21.91 -3.90 1.04
C PHE A 21 -23.33 -3.38 1.16
N ARG A 22 -23.53 -2.09 1.49
CA ARG A 22 -24.87 -1.49 1.54
C ARG A 22 -25.57 -1.44 0.18
N PHE A 23 -24.81 -1.23 -0.89
CA PHE A 23 -25.35 -1.32 -2.24
C PHE A 23 -25.91 -2.71 -2.55
N LEU A 24 -25.21 -3.77 -2.12
CA LEU A 24 -25.60 -5.16 -2.37
C LEU A 24 -26.61 -5.70 -1.34
N ASP A 25 -26.62 -5.17 -0.12
CA ASP A 25 -27.51 -5.59 0.96
C ASP A 25 -27.82 -4.44 1.90
N VAL A 26 -29.07 -3.98 1.80
CA VAL A 26 -29.61 -2.87 2.56
C VAL A 26 -29.99 -3.26 3.99
N LYS A 27 -30.25 -4.55 4.27
CA LYS A 27 -30.94 -5.00 5.49
C LYS A 27 -30.03 -5.64 6.53
N SER A 28 -28.97 -6.33 6.11
CA SER A 28 -28.12 -7.05 7.07
C SER A 28 -27.48 -6.10 8.09
N PRO A 29 -27.29 -6.50 9.35
CA PRO A 29 -26.64 -5.65 10.34
C PRO A 29 -25.12 -5.54 10.09
N ILE A 30 -24.56 -4.34 10.25
CA ILE A 30 -23.11 -4.09 10.32
C ILE A 30 -22.78 -3.42 11.64
N SER A 31 -21.84 -4.00 12.38
CA SER A 31 -21.25 -3.40 13.57
C SER A 31 -19.89 -2.80 13.21
N LEU A 32 -19.78 -1.47 13.23
CA LEU A 32 -18.52 -0.76 13.00
C LEU A 32 -17.83 -0.45 14.34
N HIS A 33 -16.60 -0.91 14.48
CA HIS A 33 -15.73 -0.69 15.64
C HIS A 33 -14.56 0.22 15.24
N THR A 34 -14.57 1.45 15.74
CA THR A 34 -13.50 2.43 15.55
C THR A 34 -13.38 3.31 16.78
N GLU A 35 -12.16 3.73 17.09
CA GLU A 35 -11.86 4.69 18.17
C GLU A 35 -11.89 6.14 17.64
N SER A 36 -11.80 6.35 16.33
CA SER A 36 -11.85 7.69 15.73
C SER A 36 -13.28 8.20 15.52
N LYS A 37 -13.41 9.53 15.54
CA LYS A 37 -14.63 10.25 15.16
C LYS A 37 -14.81 10.31 13.64
N TRP A 38 -13.81 9.91 12.87
CA TRP A 38 -13.77 9.96 11.40
C TRP A 38 -13.38 8.59 10.82
N ILE A 39 -13.83 8.32 9.59
CA ILE A 39 -13.41 7.14 8.82
C ILE A 39 -13.18 7.53 7.36
N GLY A 40 -12.53 6.65 6.60
CA GLY A 40 -12.32 6.80 5.16
C GLY A 40 -11.14 7.66 4.77
N ILE A 41 -10.29 8.04 5.74
CA ILE A 41 -9.08 8.81 5.46
C ILE A 41 -7.99 7.85 5.01
N LYS A 42 -7.30 8.22 3.92
CA LYS A 42 -6.10 7.53 3.43
C LYS A 42 -4.99 7.63 4.48
N TYR A 43 -4.31 6.53 4.80
CA TYR A 43 -3.21 6.57 5.75
C TYR A 43 -2.04 7.43 5.26
N SER A 44 -1.83 7.53 3.95
CA SER A 44 -0.89 8.50 3.35
C SER A 44 -1.22 9.97 3.66
N MET A 45 -2.41 10.29 4.20
CA MET A 45 -2.80 11.63 4.62
C MET A 45 -2.55 11.90 6.10
N LEU A 46 -2.25 10.90 6.94
CA LEU A 46 -2.01 11.13 8.37
C LEU A 46 -0.87 12.13 8.62
N PRO A 47 0.28 12.11 7.91
CA PRO A 47 1.31 13.11 8.11
C PRO A 47 0.82 14.53 7.77
N LEU A 48 -0.07 14.69 6.79
CA LEU A 48 -0.64 15.99 6.42
C LEU A 48 -1.62 16.51 7.49
N LEU A 49 -2.39 15.61 8.12
CA LEU A 49 -3.22 15.96 9.27
C LEU A 49 -2.34 16.38 10.45
N ALA A 50 -1.29 15.61 10.73
CA ALA A 50 -0.33 15.91 11.79
C ALA A 50 0.36 17.26 11.58
N ALA A 51 0.78 17.57 10.35
CA ALA A 51 1.36 18.87 10.03
C ALA A 51 0.34 20.02 10.00
N GLY A 52 -0.96 19.75 10.19
CA GLY A 52 -2.01 20.77 10.09
C GLY A 52 -2.24 21.32 8.69
N LEU A 53 -1.69 20.66 7.65
CA LEU A 53 -1.82 21.05 6.24
C LEU A 53 -3.15 20.61 5.63
N ARG A 54 -3.86 19.71 6.29
CA ARG A 54 -5.20 19.23 5.92
C ARG A 54 -6.06 19.07 7.17
N THR A 55 -7.37 19.33 7.02
CA THR A 55 -8.36 18.87 7.99
C THR A 55 -8.85 17.46 7.65
N PRO A 56 -9.47 16.72 8.59
CA PRO A 56 -10.09 15.43 8.29
C PRO A 56 -11.08 15.50 7.11
N ARG A 57 -11.81 16.62 6.99
CA ARG A 57 -12.78 16.84 5.91
C ARG A 57 -12.10 17.00 4.56
N ASP A 58 -11.03 17.78 4.48
CA ASP A 58 -10.27 17.99 3.23
C ASP A 58 -9.56 16.72 2.78
N ALA A 59 -9.24 15.83 3.72
CA ALA A 59 -8.66 14.51 3.46
C ALA A 59 -9.70 13.46 3.03
N GLY A 60 -10.96 13.84 2.81
CA GLY A 60 -12.04 12.94 2.40
C GLY A 60 -12.67 12.15 3.54
N GLY A 61 -12.40 12.53 4.79
CA GLY A 61 -12.94 11.87 5.98
C GLY A 61 -14.44 12.04 6.10
N ILE A 62 -15.11 10.95 6.51
CA ILE A 62 -16.53 10.90 6.81
C ILE A 62 -16.69 10.84 8.34
N PRO A 63 -17.42 11.77 8.98
CA PRO A 63 -17.72 11.67 10.40
C PRO A 63 -18.46 10.36 10.70
N VAL A 64 -18.09 9.65 11.77
CA VAL A 64 -18.74 8.37 12.14
C VAL A 64 -20.24 8.53 12.37
N LYS A 65 -20.67 9.67 12.94
CA LYS A 65 -22.11 9.97 13.10
C LYS A 65 -22.85 10.00 11.75
N VAL A 66 -22.22 10.53 10.72
CA VAL A 66 -22.76 10.56 9.35
C VAL A 66 -22.72 9.16 8.74
N ALA A 67 -21.62 8.42 8.91
CA ALA A 67 -21.50 7.05 8.42
C ALA A 67 -22.55 6.10 9.03
N LYS A 68 -22.87 6.25 10.32
CA LYS A 68 -23.93 5.49 10.99
C LYS A 68 -25.29 5.67 10.31
N LEU A 69 -25.62 6.90 9.91
CA LEU A 69 -26.86 7.22 9.22
C LEU A 69 -26.84 6.73 7.76
N LEU A 70 -25.74 7.00 7.04
CA LEU A 70 -25.60 6.64 5.62
C LEU A 70 -25.59 5.13 5.38
N TYR A 71 -24.95 4.38 6.28
CA TYR A 71 -24.74 2.94 6.11
C TYR A 71 -25.55 2.07 7.06
N LEU A 72 -26.51 2.66 7.79
CA LEU A 72 -27.43 1.97 8.71
C LEU A 72 -26.66 1.06 9.69
N LEU A 73 -25.65 1.61 10.34
CA LEU A 73 -24.77 0.85 11.23
C LEU A 73 -25.42 0.65 12.60
N ASN A 74 -25.29 -0.55 13.15
CA ASN A 74 -25.67 -0.80 14.54
C ASN A 74 -24.66 -0.13 15.49
N ASN A 75 -25.12 0.20 16.70
CA ASN A 75 -24.23 0.64 17.76
C ASN A 75 -23.33 -0.53 18.18
N GLY A 76 -22.07 -0.53 17.72
CA GLY A 76 -21.04 -1.35 18.31
C GLY A 76 -20.64 -0.75 19.66
N GLU A 77 -21.12 -1.32 20.76
CA GLU A 77 -20.50 -1.13 22.06
C GLU A 77 -19.07 -1.72 22.04
N LYS A 78 -18.25 -1.30 23.02
CA LYS A 78 -16.79 -1.44 23.07
C LYS A 78 -16.28 -2.77 22.52
N ALA A 79 -15.16 -2.72 21.79
CA ALA A 79 -14.48 -3.86 21.16
C ALA A 79 -14.14 -5.04 22.10
N HIS A 80 -14.26 -4.87 23.43
CA HIS A 80 -14.07 -5.92 24.43
C HIS A 80 -15.28 -6.85 24.65
N GLU A 81 -16.48 -6.51 24.16
CA GLU A 81 -17.69 -7.33 24.36
C GLU A 81 -18.03 -8.27 23.20
N LEU A 82 -17.17 -8.33 22.17
CA LEU A 82 -17.29 -9.28 21.05
C LEU A 82 -16.96 -10.74 21.41
N GLY A 83 -17.00 -11.09 22.70
CA GLY A 83 -16.92 -12.46 23.21
C GLY A 83 -18.13 -13.33 22.87
N ASN A 84 -19.24 -12.74 22.41
CA ASN A 84 -20.37 -13.51 21.88
C ASN A 84 -20.15 -13.92 20.41
N LYS A 85 -19.19 -14.82 20.22
CA LYS A 85 -18.77 -15.46 18.95
C LYS A 85 -19.86 -16.28 18.21
N ALA A 86 -21.11 -16.29 18.68
CA ALA A 86 -22.13 -17.23 18.19
C ALA A 86 -23.03 -16.71 17.06
N LYS A 87 -23.01 -15.40 16.71
CA LYS A 87 -23.93 -14.83 15.70
C LYS A 87 -23.24 -14.10 14.53
N THR A 88 -22.04 -13.55 14.73
CA THR A 88 -21.30 -12.87 13.66
C THR A 88 -20.72 -13.90 12.69
N LYS A 89 -21.06 -13.78 11.40
CA LYS A 89 -20.56 -14.70 10.36
C LYS A 89 -19.24 -14.23 9.75
N TRP A 90 -19.01 -12.91 9.69
CA TRP A 90 -17.83 -12.35 9.03
C TRP A 90 -17.14 -11.30 9.90
N HIS A 91 -15.85 -11.51 10.12
CA HIS A 91 -14.95 -10.59 10.79
C HIS A 91 -14.03 -9.92 9.76
N ILE A 92 -14.12 -8.59 9.66
CA ILE A 92 -13.32 -7.79 8.74
C ILE A 92 -12.56 -6.78 9.59
N SER A 93 -11.24 -6.91 9.67
CA SER A 93 -10.39 -5.88 10.25
C SER A 93 -9.46 -5.34 9.20
N PHE A 94 -9.51 -4.03 9.03
CA PHE A 94 -8.41 -3.31 8.40
C PHE A 94 -7.34 -3.06 9.47
N PRO A 95 -6.06 -2.96 9.05
CA PRO A 95 -4.96 -2.88 10.00
C PRO A 95 -4.97 -1.56 10.75
N THR A 96 -4.62 -1.61 12.02
CA THR A 96 -4.34 -0.42 12.85
C THR A 96 -2.86 -0.43 13.24
N ALA A 97 -2.20 0.71 13.08
CA ALA A 97 -0.79 0.85 13.43
C ALA A 97 -0.62 1.03 14.94
N LYS A 98 0.39 0.38 15.52
CA LYS A 98 0.81 0.61 16.90
C LYS A 98 2.30 0.86 16.99
N SER A 99 2.69 1.67 17.96
CA SER A 99 4.09 1.96 18.28
C SER A 99 4.50 1.23 19.56
N LYS A 100 5.72 0.69 19.57
CA LYS A 100 6.39 0.21 20.78
C LYS A 100 7.27 1.29 21.43
N LEU A 101 7.51 2.40 20.73
CA LEU A 101 8.29 3.52 21.24
C LEU A 101 7.45 4.31 22.25
N ARG A 102 8.04 4.63 23.40
CA ARG A 102 7.38 5.40 24.47
C ARG A 102 8.33 6.51 24.93
N GLY A 103 7.79 7.70 25.17
CA GLY A 103 8.57 8.81 25.70
C GLY A 103 7.94 10.16 25.40
N ARG A 104 8.40 11.21 26.10
CA ARG A 104 7.90 12.58 25.91
C ARG A 104 8.25 13.16 24.53
N ASN A 105 9.31 12.68 23.89
CA ASN A 105 9.80 13.15 22.59
C ASN A 105 9.19 12.39 21.39
N VAL A 106 8.21 11.50 21.63
CA VAL A 106 7.54 10.72 20.59
C VAL A 106 6.26 11.43 20.15
N ILE A 107 6.15 11.65 18.84
CA ILE A 107 5.01 12.23 18.15
C ILE A 107 4.47 11.17 17.20
N GLU A 108 3.20 10.83 17.33
CA GLU A 108 2.60 9.69 16.64
C GLU A 108 1.55 10.14 15.63
N ALA A 109 1.61 9.60 14.42
CA ALA A 109 0.58 9.70 13.40
C ALA A 109 0.21 8.29 12.93
N LEU A 110 -0.39 7.52 13.84
CA LEU A 110 -0.74 6.10 13.67
C LEU A 110 -2.23 5.90 13.36
N SER A 111 -3.04 6.88 13.75
CA SER A 111 -4.49 6.95 13.60
C SER A 111 -4.89 8.39 13.29
N ILE A 112 -6.14 8.61 12.88
CA ILE A 112 -6.66 9.96 12.63
C ILE A 112 -6.55 10.82 13.89
N GLU A 113 -6.94 10.30 15.06
CA GLU A 113 -6.90 11.08 16.32
C GLU A 113 -5.47 11.38 16.77
N SER A 114 -4.56 10.39 16.74
CA SER A 114 -3.15 10.63 17.09
C SER A 114 -2.50 11.65 16.15
N ALA A 115 -2.81 11.62 14.85
CA ALA A 115 -2.33 12.62 13.91
C ALA A 115 -2.85 14.03 14.26
N LEU A 116 -4.12 14.16 14.67
CA LEU A 116 -4.65 15.47 15.10
C LEU A 116 -3.98 15.97 16.39
N GLU A 117 -3.66 15.08 17.33
CA GLU A 117 -2.93 15.41 18.56
C GLU A 117 -1.46 15.81 18.29
N ALA A 118 -0.83 15.16 17.30
CA ALA A 118 0.55 15.43 16.90
C ALA A 118 0.77 16.87 16.44
N ARG A 119 -0.28 17.54 15.93
CA ARG A 119 -0.22 18.89 15.38
C ARG A 119 0.38 19.91 16.34
N ASN A 120 -0.09 19.94 17.58
CA ASN A 120 0.39 20.93 18.55
C ASN A 120 1.88 20.73 18.84
N LYS A 121 2.31 19.47 18.95
CA LYS A 121 3.72 19.14 19.20
C LYS A 121 4.60 19.52 18.00
N LEU A 122 4.17 19.26 16.78
CA LEU A 122 4.94 19.59 15.58
C LEU A 122 5.13 21.09 15.37
N LEU A 123 4.13 21.91 15.74
CA LEU A 123 4.22 23.37 15.63
C LEU A 123 5.28 23.99 16.56
N GLU A 124 5.61 23.31 17.66
CA GLU A 124 6.61 23.77 18.64
C GLU A 124 8.03 23.30 18.28
N LEU A 125 8.17 22.38 17.32
CA LEU A 125 9.46 21.84 16.92
C LEU A 125 10.19 22.73 15.93
N SER A 126 11.52 22.69 16.02
CA SER A 126 12.43 23.24 15.01
C SER A 126 13.63 22.32 14.84
N GLY A 127 14.21 22.30 13.64
CA GLY A 127 15.41 21.52 13.36
C GLY A 127 15.15 20.07 12.95
N GLU A 128 16.00 19.16 13.42
CA GLU A 128 16.00 17.75 13.03
C GLU A 128 14.88 16.96 13.69
N VAL A 129 14.27 16.05 12.92
CA VAL A 129 13.24 15.11 13.39
C VAL A 129 13.52 13.74 12.82
N THR A 130 13.53 12.72 13.66
CA THR A 130 13.75 11.36 13.19
C THR A 130 12.43 10.70 12.84
N VAL A 131 12.30 10.24 11.60
CA VAL A 131 11.10 9.62 11.06
C VAL A 131 11.20 8.11 11.16
N TYR A 132 10.26 7.55 11.91
CA TYR A 132 10.10 6.12 12.13
C TYR A 132 8.88 5.65 11.34
N GLY A 133 9.09 5.09 10.15
CA GLY A 133 7.98 4.74 9.25
C GLY A 133 8.33 3.85 8.07
N GLY A 134 9.52 3.24 8.03
CA GLY A 134 9.94 2.36 6.94
C GLY A 134 9.83 3.02 5.57
N PHE A 135 9.43 2.26 4.55
CA PHE A 135 9.28 2.77 3.18
C PHE A 135 8.28 3.93 3.06
N GLU A 136 7.09 3.85 3.67
CA GLU A 136 6.10 4.93 3.59
C GLU A 136 6.44 6.12 4.50
N GLY A 137 7.44 5.98 5.37
CA GLY A 137 8.07 7.09 6.08
C GLY A 137 8.60 8.18 5.15
N LEU A 138 8.86 7.86 3.87
CA LEU A 138 9.12 8.85 2.81
C LEU A 138 8.02 9.92 2.71
N ILE A 139 6.75 9.53 2.86
CA ILE A 139 5.61 10.47 2.82
C ILE A 139 5.68 11.41 4.02
N ALA A 140 5.98 10.88 5.21
CA ALA A 140 6.12 11.68 6.41
C ALA A 140 7.31 12.65 6.29
N ALA A 141 8.45 12.19 5.80
CA ALA A 141 9.61 13.04 5.55
C ALA A 141 9.27 14.19 4.58
N ASP A 142 8.60 13.92 3.47
CA ASP A 142 8.18 14.96 2.51
C ASP A 142 7.29 16.03 3.17
N VAL A 143 6.36 15.62 4.03
CA VAL A 143 5.47 16.53 4.73
C VAL A 143 6.20 17.36 5.79
N LEU A 144 7.09 16.74 6.55
CA LEU A 144 7.86 17.42 7.59
C LEU A 144 8.82 18.47 6.98
N GLN A 145 9.42 18.19 5.81
CA GLN A 145 10.20 19.19 5.07
C GLN A 145 9.36 20.42 4.68
N LYS A 146 8.10 20.22 4.27
CA LYS A 146 7.21 21.34 3.87
C LYS A 146 6.86 22.28 5.01
N ILE A 147 6.90 21.80 6.25
CA ILE A 147 6.69 22.64 7.44
C ILE A 147 8.01 23.13 8.06
N GLY A 148 9.13 22.98 7.36
CA GLY A 148 10.43 23.55 7.75
C GLY A 148 11.27 22.69 8.68
N LEU A 149 10.89 21.42 8.92
CA LEU A 149 11.71 20.48 9.68
C LEU A 149 12.72 19.76 8.79
N LYS A 150 13.75 19.18 9.41
CA LYS A 150 14.81 18.40 8.74
C LYS A 150 14.65 16.91 9.09
N PRO A 151 13.86 16.14 8.33
CA PRO A 151 13.63 14.74 8.63
C PRO A 151 14.84 13.88 8.31
N ARG A 152 15.08 12.86 9.14
CA ARG A 152 15.99 11.74 8.87
C ARG A 152 15.18 10.46 8.93
N LEU A 153 15.19 9.65 7.87
CA LEU A 153 14.38 8.44 7.81
C LEU A 153 15.14 7.26 8.42
N VAL A 154 14.56 6.65 9.45
CA VAL A 154 15.11 5.44 10.07
C VAL A 154 14.75 4.22 9.25
N TYR A 155 15.73 3.34 9.11
CA TYR A 155 15.54 2.06 8.47
C TYR A 155 16.23 0.92 9.24
N GLU A 156 15.57 -0.24 9.31
CA GLU A 156 16.12 -1.47 9.88
C GLU A 156 16.70 -2.34 8.76
N GLY A 157 18.01 -2.61 8.79
CA GLY A 157 18.68 -3.42 7.76
C GLY A 157 18.97 -2.65 6.47
N LYS A 158 18.73 -3.27 5.30
CA LYS A 158 19.03 -2.67 3.98
C LYS A 158 17.82 -1.87 3.46
N PRO A 159 17.94 -0.55 3.24
CA PRO A 159 16.85 0.30 2.77
C PRO A 159 16.08 -0.23 1.56
N PHE A 160 14.76 -0.23 1.70
CA PHE A 160 13.76 -0.58 0.68
C PHE A 160 13.85 -1.99 0.10
N THR A 161 14.62 -2.90 0.69
CA THR A 161 14.71 -4.30 0.22
C THR A 161 13.51 -5.15 0.64
N ASP A 162 12.70 -4.67 1.58
CA ASP A 162 11.42 -5.25 1.95
C ASP A 162 10.30 -4.98 0.92
N VAL A 163 10.51 -3.98 0.05
CA VAL A 163 9.56 -3.48 -0.96
C VAL A 163 10.03 -3.73 -2.38
N PHE A 164 11.30 -3.50 -2.65
CA PHE A 164 11.91 -3.55 -3.98
C PHE A 164 12.93 -4.68 -4.10
N ASP A 165 13.13 -5.16 -5.33
CA ASP A 165 14.30 -5.99 -5.62
C ASP A 165 15.57 -5.14 -5.50
N SER A 166 16.70 -5.76 -5.18
CA SER A 166 17.93 -5.03 -4.83
C SER A 166 18.38 -4.00 -5.88
N ASP A 167 18.14 -4.26 -7.16
CA ASP A 167 18.47 -3.34 -8.24
C ASP A 167 17.57 -2.09 -8.27
N MET A 168 16.30 -2.25 -7.91
CA MET A 168 15.34 -1.14 -7.77
C MET A 168 15.56 -0.39 -6.44
N SER A 169 15.88 -1.08 -5.35
CA SER A 169 16.26 -0.44 -4.08
C SER A 169 17.47 0.49 -4.24
N ALA A 170 18.49 0.05 -4.99
CA ALA A 170 19.67 0.87 -5.28
C ALA A 170 19.34 2.13 -6.10
N ILE A 171 18.38 2.02 -7.04
CA ILE A 171 17.89 3.18 -7.80
C ILE A 171 17.12 4.14 -6.89
N ALA A 172 16.28 3.62 -6.00
CA ALA A 172 15.54 4.44 -5.04
C ALA A 172 16.48 5.23 -4.13
N MET A 173 17.47 4.56 -3.53
CA MET A 173 18.49 5.18 -2.69
C MET A 173 19.22 6.31 -3.42
N SER A 174 19.73 6.03 -4.62
CA SER A 174 20.46 7.05 -5.41
C SER A 174 19.60 8.27 -5.76
N ILE A 175 18.28 8.12 -5.90
CA ILE A 175 17.37 9.25 -6.16
C ILE A 175 17.09 10.02 -4.87
N ILE A 176 16.93 9.32 -3.74
CA ILE A 176 16.62 9.93 -2.44
C ILE A 176 17.82 10.72 -1.90
N GLU A 177 19.03 10.18 -2.01
CA GLU A 177 20.27 10.84 -1.59
C GLU A 177 20.49 12.18 -2.31
N ARG A 178 20.13 12.26 -3.61
CA ARG A 178 20.22 13.51 -4.40
C ARG A 178 19.21 14.58 -3.98
N LYS A 179 18.27 14.24 -3.11
CA LYS A 179 17.19 15.12 -2.64
C LYS A 179 17.33 15.44 -1.15
N ASP A 180 18.54 15.28 -0.63
CA ASP A 180 18.92 15.68 0.72
C ASP A 180 18.05 15.04 1.83
N LEU A 181 17.57 13.82 1.62
CA LEU A 181 16.99 13.02 2.70
C LEU A 181 18.03 12.01 3.21
N GLU A 182 18.41 12.18 4.47
CA GLU A 182 19.27 11.24 5.16
C GLU A 182 18.49 9.98 5.54
N ILE A 183 19.04 8.81 5.21
CA ILE A 183 18.53 7.51 5.65
C ILE A 183 19.54 6.92 6.63
N ILE A 184 19.10 6.72 7.87
CA ILE A 184 19.95 6.28 8.98
C ILE A 184 19.52 4.90 9.50
N PRO A 185 20.46 4.08 10.00
CA PRO A 185 20.11 2.85 10.69
C PRO A 185 19.37 3.16 12.00
N LEU A 186 18.59 2.20 12.48
CA LEU A 186 17.99 2.27 13.81
C LEU A 186 19.07 2.36 14.91
N LEU A 187 19.21 3.53 15.53
CA LEU A 187 20.12 3.74 16.67
C LEU A 187 19.39 3.52 17.99
N LYS A 188 20.06 2.89 18.97
CA LYS A 188 19.49 2.62 20.30
C LYS A 188 19.26 3.89 21.13
N GLU A 189 20.01 4.96 20.85
CA GLU A 189 19.89 6.25 21.53
C GLU A 189 19.85 7.37 20.50
N ASP A 190 18.65 7.89 20.25
CA ASP A 190 18.46 9.13 19.49
C ASP A 190 17.74 10.14 20.40
N ARG A 191 18.37 11.29 20.62
CA ARG A 191 17.82 12.36 21.47
C ARG A 191 16.92 13.32 20.68
N THR A 192 16.87 13.19 19.36
CA THR A 192 16.00 14.03 18.52
C THR A 192 14.53 13.67 18.70
N PRO A 193 13.60 14.60 18.45
CA PRO A 193 12.18 14.29 18.39
C PRO A 193 11.90 13.17 17.39
N ILE A 194 11.08 12.21 17.79
CA ILE A 194 10.74 11.04 16.98
C ILE A 194 9.33 11.22 16.43
N PHE A 195 9.20 11.25 15.11
CA PHE A 195 7.92 11.21 14.42
C PHE A 195 7.64 9.78 13.93
N VAL A 196 6.63 9.14 14.51
CA VAL A 196 6.23 7.77 14.15
C VAL A 196 5.07 7.81 13.18
N PHE A 197 5.26 7.24 11.99
CA PHE A 197 4.24 7.11 10.97
C PHE A 197 3.87 5.63 10.74
N GLY A 198 2.57 5.36 10.89
CA GLY A 198 2.03 4.02 11.15
C GLY A 198 2.03 3.03 9.99
N GLN A 199 2.50 3.40 8.80
CA GLN A 199 2.62 2.40 7.75
C GLN A 199 3.83 1.49 7.99
N GLY A 200 5.01 1.98 8.38
CA GLY A 200 6.20 1.11 8.54
C GLY A 200 6.43 0.42 9.88
N HIS A 201 5.43 0.33 10.78
CA HIS A 201 5.58 -0.28 12.11
C HIS A 201 4.53 -1.37 12.39
N TYR A 202 4.65 -2.00 13.57
CA TYR A 202 3.84 -3.14 14.02
C TYR A 202 2.35 -2.93 13.68
N ILE A 203 1.93 -3.66 12.65
CA ILE A 203 0.57 -3.65 12.18
C ILE A 203 -0.19 -4.70 12.96
N GLU A 204 -1.16 -4.27 13.74
CA GLU A 204 -2.10 -5.18 14.37
C GLU A 204 -3.39 -5.24 13.55
N PHE A 205 -3.83 -6.47 13.31
CA PHE A 205 -5.22 -6.76 12.99
C PHE A 205 -5.93 -7.16 14.27
N ALA A 206 -7.14 -6.69 14.46
CA ALA A 206 -7.90 -7.02 15.66
C ALA A 206 -8.40 -8.47 15.67
N TYR A 207 -8.62 -9.01 14.48
CA TYR A 207 -8.92 -10.41 14.25
C TYR A 207 -7.72 -10.94 13.44
N THR A 208 -6.83 -11.72 14.05
CA THR A 208 -5.65 -12.28 13.36
C THR A 208 -5.91 -13.69 12.85
N GLU A 209 -6.80 -14.44 13.50
CA GLU A 209 -7.06 -15.86 13.19
C GLU A 209 -8.26 -16.07 12.23
N GLU A 210 -9.18 -15.11 12.13
CA GLU A 210 -10.44 -15.24 11.34
C GLU A 210 -10.73 -14.00 10.49
N ASN A 211 -9.70 -13.36 9.93
CA ASN A 211 -9.89 -12.12 9.17
C ASN A 211 -9.92 -12.35 7.67
N LEU A 212 -11.12 -12.15 7.12
CA LEU A 212 -11.40 -12.30 5.70
C LEU A 212 -10.40 -11.56 4.79
N ILE A 213 -9.94 -10.36 5.17
CA ILE A 213 -9.02 -9.57 4.34
C ILE A 213 -7.66 -10.26 4.22
N LEU A 214 -7.14 -10.80 5.32
CA LEU A 214 -5.87 -11.52 5.33
C LEU A 214 -5.98 -12.83 4.56
N ASP A 215 -7.09 -13.56 4.76
CA ASP A 215 -7.34 -14.82 4.10
C ASP A 215 -7.42 -14.65 2.58
N LEU A 216 -8.20 -13.66 2.10
CA LEU A 216 -8.35 -13.37 0.67
C LEU A 216 -7.00 -13.05 -0.01
N ILE A 217 -6.16 -12.22 0.61
CA ILE A 217 -4.85 -11.88 0.02
C ILE A 217 -3.92 -13.08 0.07
N LYS A 218 -3.86 -13.79 1.20
CA LYS A 218 -2.97 -14.92 1.38
C LYS A 218 -3.30 -16.05 0.39
N GLU A 219 -4.59 -16.29 0.16
CA GLU A 219 -5.06 -17.27 -0.83
C GLU A 219 -4.68 -16.85 -2.26
N ALA A 220 -4.88 -15.57 -2.62
CA ALA A 220 -4.67 -15.11 -3.99
C ALA A 220 -3.19 -14.81 -4.36
N TRP A 221 -2.38 -14.40 -3.38
CA TRP A 221 -1.03 -13.86 -3.60
C TRP A 221 0.05 -14.47 -2.70
N GLY A 222 -0.30 -15.41 -1.81
CA GLY A 222 0.65 -16.06 -0.91
C GLY A 222 1.20 -15.11 0.17
N SER A 223 2.50 -15.20 0.44
CA SER A 223 3.16 -14.33 1.42
C SER A 223 3.38 -12.92 0.90
N PHE A 224 2.94 -11.91 1.64
CA PHE A 224 3.11 -10.49 1.30
C PHE A 224 3.74 -9.71 2.45
N SER A 225 4.32 -8.54 2.12
CA SER A 225 4.87 -7.64 3.12
C SER A 225 3.79 -6.63 3.50
N LEU A 226 3.64 -6.38 4.79
CA LEU A 226 2.85 -5.29 5.33
C LEU A 226 3.76 -4.08 5.58
N PRO A 227 3.23 -2.85 5.60
CA PRO A 227 1.86 -2.39 5.27
C PRO A 227 1.51 -2.56 3.79
N LEU A 228 0.22 -2.41 3.47
CA LEU A 228 -0.28 -2.21 2.11
C LEU A 228 -0.64 -0.74 1.87
N SER A 229 -0.73 -0.35 0.60
CA SER A 229 -1.15 0.97 0.17
C SER A 229 -2.64 1.21 0.39
N ASP A 230 -3.01 2.49 0.43
CA ASP A 230 -4.42 2.90 0.51
C ASP A 230 -5.26 2.37 -0.67
N TYR A 231 -4.66 2.25 -1.86
CA TYR A 231 -5.29 1.67 -3.04
C TYR A 231 -5.66 0.20 -2.79
N THR A 232 -4.71 -0.59 -2.28
CA THR A 232 -4.96 -2.00 -1.99
C THR A 232 -6.04 -2.15 -0.91
N TYR A 233 -5.99 -1.39 0.19
CA TYR A 233 -7.05 -1.45 1.22
C TYR A 233 -8.43 -1.08 0.67
N GLU A 234 -8.53 -0.03 -0.14
CA GLU A 234 -9.79 0.37 -0.76
C GLU A 234 -10.38 -0.76 -1.63
N LYS A 235 -9.53 -1.40 -2.46
CA LYS A 235 -9.96 -2.52 -3.31
C LYS A 235 -10.31 -3.77 -2.50
N LEU A 236 -9.62 -4.05 -1.39
CA LEU A 236 -9.97 -5.15 -0.51
C LEU A 236 -11.33 -4.96 0.17
N GLY A 237 -11.70 -3.73 0.53
CA GLY A 237 -13.05 -3.42 1.00
C GLY A 237 -14.12 -3.73 -0.03
N PHE A 238 -13.88 -3.40 -1.30
CA PHE A 238 -14.75 -3.78 -2.41
C PHE A 238 -14.83 -5.31 -2.57
N THR A 239 -13.69 -6.00 -2.60
CA THR A 239 -13.64 -7.46 -2.78
C THR A 239 -14.36 -8.18 -1.65
N ALA A 240 -14.13 -7.81 -0.38
CA ALA A 240 -14.79 -8.42 0.77
C ALA A 240 -16.31 -8.25 0.74
N ALA A 241 -16.81 -7.07 0.31
CA ALA A 241 -18.24 -6.83 0.19
C ALA A 241 -18.92 -7.76 -0.83
N HIS A 242 -18.27 -7.99 -1.98
CA HIS A 242 -18.77 -8.88 -3.03
C HIS A 242 -18.64 -10.35 -2.65
N PHE A 243 -17.51 -10.73 -2.04
CA PHE A 243 -17.24 -12.09 -1.59
C PHE A 243 -18.31 -12.60 -0.60
N ILE A 244 -18.69 -11.77 0.38
CA ILE A 244 -19.74 -12.12 1.35
C ILE A 244 -21.10 -12.39 0.69
N LYS A 245 -21.31 -11.84 -0.51
CA LYS A 245 -22.52 -12.03 -1.32
C LYS A 245 -22.40 -13.14 -2.35
N GLY A 246 -21.32 -13.91 -2.32
CA GLY A 246 -21.07 -14.98 -3.29
C GLY A 246 -20.74 -14.45 -4.68
N ILE A 247 -20.38 -13.18 -4.81
CA ILE A 247 -19.92 -12.60 -6.07
C ILE A 247 -18.39 -12.71 -6.11
N HIS A 248 -17.90 -13.50 -7.06
CA HIS A 248 -16.47 -13.70 -7.25
C HIS A 248 -15.87 -12.51 -8.00
N VAL A 249 -15.04 -11.74 -7.30
CA VAL A 249 -14.21 -10.68 -7.88
C VAL A 249 -12.76 -10.95 -7.55
N SER A 250 -11.85 -10.60 -8.47
CA SER A 250 -10.42 -10.80 -8.27
C SER A 250 -9.92 -10.03 -7.04
N VAL A 251 -9.06 -10.68 -6.25
CA VAL A 251 -8.39 -10.05 -5.11
C VAL A 251 -7.30 -9.12 -5.64
N PRO A 252 -7.28 -7.84 -5.25
CA PRO A 252 -6.26 -6.90 -5.72
C PRO A 252 -4.85 -7.35 -5.27
N PRO A 253 -3.81 -7.08 -6.06
CA PRO A 253 -2.45 -7.37 -5.68
C PRO A 253 -2.05 -6.55 -4.45
N PRO A 254 -1.23 -7.14 -3.56
CA PRO A 254 -0.59 -6.36 -2.50
C PRO A 254 0.26 -5.29 -3.17
N SER A 255 0.10 -4.04 -2.76
CA SER A 255 0.91 -2.93 -3.25
C SER A 255 1.40 -2.06 -2.11
N ARG A 256 2.57 -1.45 -2.29
CA ARG A 256 3.14 -0.44 -1.41
C ARG A 256 3.48 0.78 -2.24
N TYR A 257 3.12 1.95 -1.72
CA TYR A 257 3.24 3.21 -2.42
C TYR A 257 3.77 4.28 -1.48
N ALA A 258 4.74 5.03 -1.95
CA ALA A 258 5.27 6.19 -1.25
C ALA A 258 5.62 7.29 -2.25
N TYR A 259 5.83 8.51 -1.75
CA TYR A 259 6.41 9.59 -2.53
C TYR A 259 7.33 10.42 -1.66
N PHE A 260 8.33 11.01 -2.30
CA PHE A 260 9.24 11.96 -1.67
C PHE A 260 9.66 13.02 -2.70
N SER A 261 9.43 14.29 -2.37
CA SER A 261 9.55 15.42 -3.28
C SER A 261 8.73 15.17 -4.56
N ASP A 262 9.35 15.31 -5.73
CA ASP A 262 8.78 15.07 -7.06
C ASP A 262 8.92 13.63 -7.56
N THR A 263 9.21 12.63 -6.71
CA THR A 263 9.28 11.21 -7.11
C THR A 263 8.23 10.37 -6.39
N ALA A 264 7.59 9.48 -7.15
CA ALA A 264 6.68 8.47 -6.67
C ALA A 264 7.32 7.07 -6.79
N PHE A 265 7.03 6.23 -5.80
CA PHE A 265 7.59 4.90 -5.62
C PHE A 265 6.44 3.91 -5.47
N LEU A 266 6.43 2.82 -6.25
CA LEU A 266 5.40 1.78 -6.22
C LEU A 266 6.04 0.41 -6.32
N SER A 267 5.62 -0.52 -5.46
CA SER A 267 5.79 -1.96 -5.67
C SER A 267 4.40 -2.60 -5.62
N VAL A 268 4.05 -3.42 -6.60
CA VAL A 268 2.74 -4.08 -6.68
C VAL A 268 2.89 -5.51 -7.17
N GLY A 269 2.16 -6.43 -6.53
CA GLY A 269 2.21 -7.86 -6.83
C GLY A 269 3.51 -8.51 -6.37
N ILE A 270 4.04 -9.40 -7.21
CA ILE A 270 5.17 -10.27 -6.86
C ILE A 270 6.49 -9.67 -7.36
N THR A 271 7.48 -9.55 -6.46
CA THR A 271 8.85 -9.13 -6.80
C THR A 271 9.68 -10.33 -7.29
N VAL A 272 10.84 -10.11 -7.92
CA VAL A 272 11.70 -11.23 -8.33
C VAL A 272 12.11 -12.09 -7.14
N GLN A 273 12.46 -11.46 -6.02
CA GLN A 273 12.82 -12.16 -4.79
C GLN A 273 11.69 -13.08 -4.27
N LYS A 274 10.43 -12.69 -4.44
CA LYS A 274 9.27 -13.50 -4.03
C LYS A 274 8.83 -14.51 -5.10
N ALA A 275 9.28 -14.32 -6.34
CA ALA A 275 8.98 -15.19 -7.46
C ALA A 275 9.92 -16.40 -7.57
N GLU A 276 10.88 -16.57 -6.65
CA GLU A 276 11.80 -17.73 -6.64
C GLU A 276 11.08 -19.08 -6.56
N SER A 277 9.84 -19.10 -6.06
CA SER A 277 9.00 -20.29 -5.95
C SER A 277 8.33 -20.71 -7.27
N PHE A 278 8.42 -19.92 -8.35
CA PHE A 278 7.85 -20.26 -9.65
C PHE A 278 8.70 -19.77 -10.84
N ASP A 279 8.42 -20.32 -12.03
CA ASP A 279 9.14 -19.96 -13.26
C ASP A 279 8.72 -18.56 -13.72
N HIS A 280 9.61 -17.58 -13.56
CA HIS A 280 9.31 -16.18 -13.81
C HIS A 280 10.27 -15.53 -14.82
N ALA A 281 9.81 -14.47 -15.46
CA ALA A 281 10.62 -13.56 -16.26
C ALA A 281 10.50 -12.15 -15.69
N ALA A 282 11.60 -11.39 -15.68
CA ALA A 282 11.57 -10.00 -15.28
C ALA A 282 12.45 -9.15 -16.20
N THR A 283 12.02 -7.91 -16.44
CA THR A 283 12.77 -6.92 -17.22
C THR A 283 12.61 -5.54 -16.60
N ARG A 284 13.57 -4.66 -16.86
CA ARG A 284 13.61 -3.30 -16.32
C ARG A 284 14.08 -2.33 -17.37
N ILE A 285 13.46 -1.15 -17.41
CA ILE A 285 13.95 0.01 -18.15
C ILE A 285 14.24 1.15 -17.18
N SER A 286 15.34 1.87 -17.43
CA SER A 286 15.66 3.10 -16.70
C SER A 286 15.09 4.30 -17.43
N ILE A 287 14.47 5.21 -16.69
CA ILE A 287 13.98 6.48 -17.21
C ILE A 287 15.10 7.50 -17.04
N LYS A 288 15.47 8.16 -18.15
CA LYS A 288 16.47 9.23 -18.16
C LYS A 288 15.87 10.52 -18.68
N ARG A 289 16.23 11.65 -18.06
CA ARG A 289 15.96 13.01 -18.58
C ARG A 289 17.29 13.74 -18.66
N ARG A 290 17.61 14.31 -19.84
CA ARG A 290 18.88 15.01 -20.10
C ARG A 290 20.13 14.19 -19.72
N GLY A 291 20.09 12.88 -19.97
CA GLY A 291 21.18 11.94 -19.66
C GLY A 291 21.21 11.43 -18.22
N GLU A 292 20.53 12.10 -17.30
CA GLU A 292 20.46 11.71 -15.89
C GLU A 292 19.35 10.69 -15.64
N ARG A 293 19.62 9.70 -14.79
CA ARG A 293 18.59 8.73 -14.35
C ARG A 293 17.65 9.42 -13.37
N VAL A 294 16.37 9.47 -13.74
CA VAL A 294 15.29 10.04 -12.92
C VAL A 294 14.29 9.00 -12.43
N GLY A 295 14.44 7.74 -12.86
CA GLY A 295 13.54 6.67 -12.48
C GLY A 295 13.84 5.33 -13.15
N ALA A 296 12.98 4.36 -12.88
CA ALA A 296 12.97 3.06 -13.54
C ALA A 296 11.60 2.37 -13.38
N ILE A 297 11.29 1.48 -14.31
CA ILE A 297 10.14 0.58 -14.22
C ILE A 297 10.66 -0.84 -14.43
N LYS A 298 10.22 -1.76 -13.58
CA LYS A 298 10.51 -3.18 -13.64
C LYS A 298 9.20 -3.96 -13.66
N LEU A 299 9.10 -4.93 -14.55
CA LEU A 299 7.94 -5.82 -14.67
C LEU A 299 8.37 -7.26 -14.40
N VAL A 300 7.47 -8.02 -13.78
CA VAL A 300 7.62 -9.44 -13.45
C VAL A 300 6.44 -10.20 -14.02
N ALA A 301 6.74 -11.27 -14.75
CA ALA A 301 5.77 -12.14 -15.39
C ALA A 301 5.94 -13.58 -14.94
N ASP A 302 4.82 -14.29 -14.86
CA ASP A 302 4.79 -15.74 -14.78
C ASP A 302 5.02 -16.33 -16.17
N ARG A 303 6.05 -17.16 -16.33
CA ARG A 303 6.36 -17.81 -17.62
C ARG A 303 5.38 -18.91 -17.98
N GLN A 304 4.75 -19.56 -17.01
CA GLN A 304 3.83 -20.66 -17.28
C GLN A 304 2.56 -20.14 -17.94
N ASN A 305 2.00 -19.05 -17.39
CA ASN A 305 0.75 -18.47 -17.86
C ASN A 305 0.94 -17.26 -18.80
N LEU A 306 2.17 -16.77 -18.99
CA LEU A 306 2.51 -15.60 -19.80
C LEU A 306 1.70 -14.35 -19.40
N VAL A 307 1.53 -14.14 -18.10
CA VAL A 307 0.79 -13.00 -17.54
C VAL A 307 1.68 -12.13 -16.65
N LEU A 308 1.34 -10.85 -16.56
CA LEU A 308 1.98 -9.92 -15.63
C LEU A 308 1.54 -10.22 -14.19
N VAL A 309 2.51 -10.43 -13.28
CA VAL A 309 2.26 -10.76 -11.87
C VAL A 309 2.86 -9.77 -10.88
N GLY A 310 3.72 -8.85 -11.36
CA GLY A 310 4.24 -7.79 -10.51
C GLY A 310 4.87 -6.65 -11.29
N ALA A 311 4.96 -5.50 -10.63
CA ALA A 311 5.62 -4.32 -11.14
C ALA A 311 6.27 -3.51 -10.02
N GLN A 312 7.40 -2.88 -10.31
CA GLN A 312 8.08 -1.91 -9.46
C GLN A 312 8.34 -0.66 -10.27
N ALA A 313 8.04 0.52 -9.73
CA ALA A 313 8.19 1.78 -10.42
C ALA A 313 8.74 2.86 -9.50
N ILE A 314 9.71 3.60 -10.01
CA ILE A 314 10.25 4.82 -9.42
C ILE A 314 10.19 5.85 -10.54
N ILE A 315 9.25 6.79 -10.45
CA ILE A 315 8.96 7.70 -11.56
C ILE A 315 8.73 9.14 -11.05
N PRO A 316 8.88 10.15 -11.91
CA PRO A 316 8.44 11.50 -11.59
C PRO A 316 6.95 11.54 -11.21
N LYS A 317 6.60 12.33 -10.19
CA LYS A 317 5.27 12.33 -9.57
C LYS A 317 4.19 12.87 -10.51
N GLU A 318 4.55 13.69 -11.48
CA GLU A 318 3.66 14.13 -12.56
C GLU A 318 3.17 12.95 -13.43
N GLU A 319 3.95 11.87 -13.52
CA GLU A 319 3.61 10.65 -14.27
C GLU A 319 2.80 9.63 -13.44
N LYS A 320 2.27 10.04 -12.27
CA LYS A 320 1.59 9.13 -11.32
C LYS A 320 0.44 8.32 -11.94
N GLY A 321 -0.18 8.78 -13.03
CA GLY A 321 -1.23 8.03 -13.74
C GLY A 321 -0.75 6.66 -14.21
N LEU A 322 0.55 6.53 -14.51
CA LEU A 322 1.16 5.25 -14.86
C LEU A 322 1.14 4.24 -13.71
N LEU A 323 1.22 4.70 -12.46
CA LEU A 323 1.20 3.81 -11.30
C LEU A 323 -0.16 3.11 -11.16
N GLU A 324 -1.24 3.84 -11.42
CA GLU A 324 -2.59 3.29 -11.42
C GLU A 324 -2.77 2.24 -12.52
N LEU A 325 -2.25 2.53 -13.73
CA LEU A 325 -2.25 1.58 -14.85
C LEU A 325 -1.46 0.30 -14.52
N LEU A 326 -0.29 0.42 -13.90
CA LEU A 326 0.49 -0.75 -13.47
C LEU A 326 -0.27 -1.59 -12.43
N CYS A 327 -0.90 -0.96 -11.45
CA CYS A 327 -1.74 -1.65 -10.47
C CYS A 327 -2.90 -2.40 -11.17
N LEU A 328 -3.58 -1.77 -12.13
CA LEU A 328 -4.66 -2.40 -12.89
C LEU A 328 -4.14 -3.58 -13.74
N ALA A 329 -3.02 -3.39 -14.42
CA ALA A 329 -2.42 -4.43 -15.27
C ALA A 329 -2.01 -5.68 -14.49
N VAL A 330 -1.41 -5.50 -13.31
CA VAL A 330 -1.07 -6.61 -12.40
C VAL A 330 -2.34 -7.23 -11.81
N SER A 331 -3.34 -6.42 -11.44
CA SER A 331 -4.61 -6.91 -10.90
C SER A 331 -5.36 -7.80 -11.87
N ALA A 332 -5.41 -7.39 -13.14
CA ALA A 332 -6.07 -8.13 -14.21
C ALA A 332 -5.24 -9.32 -14.71
N ARG A 333 -4.02 -9.52 -14.19
CA ARG A 333 -3.04 -10.49 -14.70
C ARG A 333 -2.96 -10.43 -16.23
N ILE A 334 -2.76 -9.22 -16.75
CA ILE A 334 -2.83 -8.99 -18.20
C ILE A 334 -1.86 -9.94 -18.92
N PRO A 335 -2.35 -10.70 -19.93
CA PRO A 335 -1.48 -11.48 -20.81
C PRO A 335 -0.44 -10.57 -21.45
N LEU A 336 0.82 -10.99 -21.41
CA LEU A 336 1.94 -10.17 -21.88
C LEU A 336 1.79 -9.73 -23.34
N MET A 337 1.14 -10.52 -24.19
CA MET A 337 0.83 -10.18 -25.58
C MET A 337 -0.08 -8.94 -25.70
N LEU A 338 -0.95 -8.70 -24.73
CA LEU A 338 -1.83 -7.51 -24.74
C LEU A 338 -1.10 -6.25 -24.29
N LEU A 339 0.06 -6.39 -23.63
CA LEU A 339 0.94 -5.27 -23.30
C LEU A 339 1.79 -4.84 -24.49
N THR A 340 1.87 -5.66 -25.55
CA THR A 340 2.56 -5.32 -26.80
C THR A 340 1.54 -4.84 -27.84
N GLN A 341 1.07 -3.59 -27.73
CA GLN A 341 0.36 -2.93 -28.83
C GLN A 341 1.31 -2.00 -29.61
N SER A 342 0.92 -1.66 -30.85
CA SER A 342 1.77 -1.27 -31.98
C SER A 342 3.10 -0.55 -31.64
N ALA A 343 4.18 -1.05 -32.25
CA ALA A 343 5.52 -0.45 -32.23
C ALA A 343 5.59 1.02 -32.72
N GLU A 344 4.46 1.59 -33.16
CA GLU A 344 4.29 2.95 -33.64
C GLU A 344 4.24 4.00 -32.50
N SER A 345 3.91 3.60 -31.26
CA SER A 345 3.75 4.54 -30.15
C SER A 345 5.08 5.10 -29.59
N GLY A 346 6.20 4.39 -29.82
CA GLY A 346 7.50 4.70 -29.22
C GLY A 346 7.51 4.74 -27.68
N SER A 347 6.51 4.16 -27.01
CA SER A 347 6.37 4.30 -25.56
C SER A 347 7.36 3.42 -24.79
N ILE A 348 7.84 3.93 -23.64
CA ILE A 348 8.74 3.21 -22.71
C ILE A 348 8.10 1.90 -22.21
N ILE A 349 6.76 1.87 -22.11
CA ILE A 349 6.01 0.70 -21.62
C ILE A 349 5.99 -0.38 -22.68
N ASP A 350 5.80 -0.03 -23.96
CA ASP A 350 5.74 -0.99 -25.05
C ASP A 350 7.10 -1.67 -25.26
N ALA A 351 8.20 -0.90 -25.21
CA ALA A 351 9.55 -1.45 -25.25
C ALA A 351 9.82 -2.41 -24.07
N LEU A 352 9.31 -2.08 -22.89
CA LEU A 352 9.44 -2.92 -21.69
C LEU A 352 8.61 -4.21 -21.82
N ALA A 353 7.37 -4.10 -22.29
CA ALA A 353 6.47 -5.22 -22.52
C ALA A 353 7.03 -6.18 -23.58
N GLU A 354 7.56 -5.66 -24.69
CA GLU A 354 8.16 -6.46 -25.74
C GLU A 354 9.41 -7.20 -25.25
N ALA A 355 10.30 -6.52 -24.51
CA ALA A 355 11.45 -7.15 -23.90
C ALA A 355 11.04 -8.27 -22.92
N LEU A 356 9.98 -8.05 -22.15
CA LEU A 356 9.43 -9.05 -21.24
C LEU A 356 8.86 -10.26 -21.99
N TRP A 357 8.06 -10.01 -23.04
CA TRP A 357 7.48 -11.05 -23.89
C TRP A 357 8.54 -11.94 -24.50
N ARG A 358 9.58 -11.35 -25.12
CA ARG A 358 10.71 -12.08 -25.70
C ARG A 358 11.42 -12.95 -24.66
N LYS A 359 11.63 -12.41 -23.45
CA LYS A 359 12.30 -13.13 -22.35
C LYS A 359 11.43 -14.25 -21.78
N ALA A 360 10.13 -14.04 -21.64
CA ALA A 360 9.19 -15.05 -21.14
C ALA A 360 8.98 -16.19 -22.14
N SER A 361 8.91 -15.84 -23.43
CA SER A 361 8.62 -16.80 -24.51
C SER A 361 9.83 -17.64 -24.95
N LEU A 362 11.05 -17.24 -24.59
CA LEU A 362 12.30 -17.87 -25.07
C LEU A 362 12.39 -19.37 -24.76
N LYS A 363 11.79 -19.82 -23.64
CA LYS A 363 11.76 -21.23 -23.23
C LYS A 363 10.92 -22.06 -24.20
N PHE A 364 9.71 -21.59 -24.52
CA PHE A 364 8.79 -22.24 -25.45
C PHE A 364 9.39 -22.35 -26.86
N TYR A 365 10.07 -21.31 -27.34
CA TYR A 365 10.76 -21.36 -28.64
C TYR A 365 11.87 -22.42 -28.66
N LYS A 366 12.68 -22.51 -27.59
CA LYS A 366 13.76 -23.51 -27.50
C LYS A 366 13.23 -24.95 -27.44
N GLU A 367 12.12 -25.18 -26.76
CA GLU A 367 11.47 -26.49 -26.69
C GLU A 367 10.84 -26.88 -28.03
N ALA A 368 10.11 -25.96 -28.67
CA ALA A 368 9.54 -26.18 -30.01
C ALA A 368 10.63 -26.49 -31.05
N PHE A 369 11.77 -25.81 -31.00
CA PHE A 369 12.90 -26.04 -31.92
C PHE A 369 13.63 -27.37 -31.68
N LYS A 370 13.59 -27.89 -30.44
CA LYS A 370 14.14 -29.23 -30.14
C LYS A 370 13.21 -30.32 -30.68
N ASN A 371 11.90 -30.14 -30.50
CA ASN A 371 10.90 -31.12 -30.94
C ASN A 371 10.68 -31.13 -32.47
N SER A 372 11.06 -30.07 -33.19
CA SER A 372 11.01 -30.05 -34.66
C SER A 372 12.23 -30.67 -35.35
N ARG A 373 13.24 -31.10 -34.57
CA ARG A 373 14.47 -31.78 -35.05
C ARG A 373 14.48 -33.29 -34.76
N THR A 374 13.43 -33.80 -34.13
CA THR A 374 13.10 -35.23 -33.96
C THR A 374 11.96 -35.57 -34.91
#